data_AF-A0A1I6YMN0-F1
#
_entry.id   AF-A0A1I6YMN0-F1
#
_cell.length_a   1.000
_cell.length_b   1.000
_cell.length_c   1.000
_cell.angle_alpha   90.00
_cell.angle_beta   90.00
_cell.angle_gamma   90.00
#
_symmetry.space_group_name_H-M   'P 1'
#
loop_
_entity.id
_entity.type
_entity.pdbx_description
1 polymer ?
#
loop_
_entity_poly.entity_id
_entity_poly.type
_entity_poly.pdbx_seq_one_letter_code
_entity_poly.pdbx_strand_id
1 'polypeptide(L)'
;MSFKLHRPLFLLSFILAFSHISLAQIGINLGQTDQWMKGAKAAIERSDYETANSIFRNLIDSGQQLPEEMPYLFAETLFQLKQYDNSSNFLNKYLELTGFKGDHYEGAQELQQKLQAPLKEIQECQLCDRRGYRFKTCFTCEGKRQIEQDCNYCKAKGVVGCSKCSGSGMITKMNIFKIVEYFECERCAGKGRLTCPVCEGSLKEVSSCKTCNGSGKLSSEDLCDHEEHEHIEVKTEATR
;
A
#
# COMPACT_ATOMS: atom_id res chain seq x y z
N MET A 1 9.08 -11.12 91.89
CA MET A 1 9.58 -10.95 90.51
C MET A 1 8.60 -11.62 89.56
N SER A 2 7.86 -10.83 88.78
CA SER A 2 6.99 -11.33 87.72
C SER A 2 6.99 -10.30 86.59
N PHE A 3 7.56 -10.64 85.45
CA PHE A 3 7.49 -9.86 84.22
C PHE A 3 6.15 -10.12 83.54
N LYS A 4 5.33 -9.09 83.37
CA LYS A 4 4.13 -9.14 82.52
C LYS A 4 4.47 -8.58 81.14
N LEU A 5 4.31 -9.44 80.14
CA LEU A 5 4.45 -9.20 78.72
C LEU A 5 3.10 -8.71 78.15
N HIS A 6 3.01 -7.46 77.72
CA HIS A 6 1.89 -6.92 76.91
C HIS A 6 2.49 -6.54 75.54
N ARG A 7 2.26 -7.18 74.38
CA ARG A 7 1.14 -7.94 73.75
C ARG A 7 -0.05 -7.17 73.16
N PRO A 8 0.08 -5.88 72.79
CA PRO A 8 -0.79 -5.33 71.75
C PRO A 8 -0.07 -4.38 70.77
N LEU A 9 1.07 -4.78 70.20
CA LEU A 9 1.72 -4.00 69.13
C LEU A 9 2.06 -4.81 67.87
N PHE A 10 1.56 -6.05 67.76
CA PHE A 10 1.81 -6.91 66.60
C PHE A 10 0.56 -7.19 65.75
N LEU A 11 -0.61 -6.72 66.17
CA LEU A 11 -1.87 -6.94 65.44
C LEU A 11 -2.26 -5.81 64.48
N LEU A 12 -1.59 -4.65 64.53
CA LEU A 12 -1.89 -3.52 63.64
C LEU A 12 -1.04 -3.51 62.35
N SER A 13 -0.02 -4.36 62.26
CA SER A 13 0.86 -4.46 61.08
C SER A 13 0.40 -5.50 60.05
N PHE A 14 -0.61 -6.33 60.35
CA PHE A 14 -1.06 -7.40 59.46
C PHE A 14 -2.25 -7.01 58.56
N ILE A 15 -2.89 -5.87 58.80
CA ILE A 15 -4.08 -5.41 58.06
C ILE A 15 -3.72 -4.51 56.87
N LEU A 16 -2.49 -3.97 56.81
CA LEU A 16 -2.04 -3.11 55.71
C LEU A 16 -1.30 -3.83 54.57
N ALA A 17 -1.18 -5.16 54.62
CA ALA A 17 -0.46 -5.94 53.61
C ALA A 17 -1.39 -6.57 52.53
N PHE A 18 -2.71 -6.37 52.59
CA PHE A 18 -3.66 -7.00 51.66
C PHE A 18 -4.40 -6.04 50.71
N SER A 19 -4.05 -4.75 50.68
CA SER A 19 -4.70 -3.76 49.80
C SER A 19 -4.06 -3.59 48.41
N HIS A 20 -3.15 -4.49 48.00
CA HIS A 20 -2.53 -4.45 46.67
C HIS A 20 -2.88 -5.70 45.84
N ILE A 21 -4.18 -5.98 45.69
CA ILE A 21 -4.66 -6.63 44.47
C ILE A 21 -5.14 -5.51 43.57
N SER A 22 -4.20 -4.92 42.84
CA SER A 22 -4.53 -4.19 41.62
C SER A 22 -5.19 -5.22 40.69
N LEU A 23 -6.52 -5.24 40.65
CA LEU A 23 -7.24 -5.75 39.50
C LEU A 23 -6.74 -4.92 38.32
N ALA A 24 -5.84 -5.50 37.53
CA ALA A 24 -5.70 -5.10 36.14
C ALA A 24 -7.10 -5.28 35.55
N GLN A 25 -7.86 -4.19 35.45
CA GLN A 25 -9.08 -4.16 34.67
C GLN A 25 -8.63 -4.39 33.22
N ILE A 26 -8.63 -5.66 32.79
CA ILE A 26 -8.80 -5.99 31.39
C ILE A 26 -10.17 -5.41 31.06
N GLY A 27 -10.19 -4.16 30.58
CA GLY A 27 -11.38 -3.48 30.15
C GLY A 27 -11.93 -4.26 28.96
N ILE A 28 -12.84 -5.19 29.22
CA ILE A 28 -13.56 -5.85 28.14
C ILE A 28 -14.49 -4.76 27.58
N ASN A 29 -14.11 -4.26 26.42
CA ASN A 29 -14.66 -3.08 25.77
C ASN A 29 -15.99 -3.38 25.07
N LEU A 30 -16.86 -4.15 25.72
CA LEU A 30 -18.08 -4.76 25.15
C LEU A 30 -19.15 -3.74 24.73
N GLY A 31 -18.98 -2.45 25.01
CA GLY A 31 -19.95 -1.41 24.64
C GLY A 31 -19.55 -0.52 23.47
N GLN A 32 -18.28 -0.50 23.06
CA GLN A 32 -17.82 0.43 22.02
C GLN A 32 -18.30 0.01 20.63
N THR A 33 -18.15 -1.26 20.27
CA THR A 33 -18.69 -1.82 19.02
C THR A 33 -20.19 -1.55 18.88
N ASP A 34 -20.98 -1.81 19.92
CA ASP A 34 -22.44 -1.61 19.90
C ASP A 34 -22.82 -0.14 19.72
N GLN A 35 -22.10 0.78 20.37
CA GLN A 35 -22.32 2.21 20.20
C GLN A 35 -22.03 2.66 18.77
N TRP A 36 -20.96 2.16 18.17
CA TRP A 36 -20.56 2.51 16.81
C TRP A 36 -21.54 1.95 15.79
N MET A 37 -21.98 0.70 15.97
CA MET A 37 -23.04 0.13 15.14
C MET A 37 -24.35 0.93 15.22
N LYS A 38 -24.77 1.35 16.42
CA LYS A 38 -25.95 2.23 16.57
C LYS A 38 -25.77 3.55 15.84
N GLY A 39 -24.58 4.15 15.93
CA GLY A 39 -24.24 5.38 15.22
C GLY A 39 -24.30 5.21 13.70
N ALA A 40 -23.72 4.12 13.17
CA ALA A 40 -23.74 3.81 11.75
C ALA A 40 -25.15 3.57 11.23
N LYS A 41 -25.96 2.78 11.94
CA LYS A 41 -27.39 2.54 11.59
C LYS A 41 -28.19 3.84 11.57
N ALA A 42 -28.03 4.70 12.59
CA ALA A 42 -28.69 6.00 12.62
C ALA A 42 -28.24 6.93 11.49
N ALA A 43 -26.99 6.84 11.03
CA ALA A 43 -26.51 7.59 9.87
C ALA A 43 -27.14 7.06 8.57
N ILE A 44 -27.20 5.73 8.40
CA ILE A 44 -27.88 5.08 7.26
C ILE A 44 -29.37 5.46 7.21
N GLU A 45 -30.07 5.46 8.33
CA GLU A 45 -31.49 5.84 8.43
C GLU A 45 -31.75 7.29 7.97
N ARG A 46 -30.74 8.17 8.09
CA ARG A 46 -30.78 9.55 7.62
C ARG A 46 -30.19 9.72 6.21
N SER A 47 -29.85 8.63 5.53
CA SER A 47 -29.14 8.61 4.23
C SER A 47 -27.79 9.35 4.26
N ASP A 48 -27.18 9.50 5.43
CA ASP A 48 -25.85 10.08 5.61
C ASP A 48 -24.78 8.98 5.50
N TYR A 49 -24.57 8.54 4.26
CA TYR A 49 -23.70 7.41 3.96
C TYR A 49 -22.21 7.72 4.18
N GLU A 50 -21.80 8.98 4.09
CA GLU A 50 -20.41 9.37 4.37
C GLU A 50 -20.08 9.24 5.86
N THR A 51 -20.98 9.70 6.73
CA THR A 51 -20.84 9.49 8.18
C THR A 51 -20.86 8.00 8.51
N ALA A 52 -21.77 7.22 7.94
CA ALA A 52 -21.81 5.77 8.13
C ALA A 52 -20.50 5.10 7.70
N ASN A 53 -19.98 5.46 6.52
CA ASN A 53 -18.71 4.96 5.98
C ASN A 53 -17.53 5.29 6.91
N SER A 54 -17.45 6.51 7.43
CA SER A 54 -16.43 6.89 8.40
C SER A 54 -16.51 6.03 9.67
N ILE A 55 -17.71 5.83 10.22
CA ILE A 55 -17.90 5.00 11.42
C ILE A 55 -17.49 3.54 11.17
N PHE A 56 -17.89 2.94 10.05
CA PHE A 56 -17.51 1.57 9.72
C PHE A 56 -16.00 1.40 9.52
N ARG A 57 -15.34 2.37 8.87
CA ARG A 57 -13.89 2.34 8.69
C ARG A 57 -13.16 2.42 10.02
N ASN A 58 -13.56 3.36 10.88
CA ASN A 58 -13.03 3.41 12.23
C ASN A 58 -13.23 2.07 12.92
N LEU A 59 -14.43 1.46 12.80
CA LEU A 59 -14.76 0.21 13.50
C LEU A 59 -13.82 -0.92 13.08
N ILE A 60 -13.50 -1.02 11.79
CA ILE A 60 -12.51 -1.97 11.26
C ILE A 60 -11.13 -1.67 11.83
N ASP A 61 -10.72 -0.40 11.83
CA ASP A 61 -9.41 0.03 12.32
C ASP A 61 -9.23 -0.18 13.83
N SER A 62 -10.33 -0.26 14.58
CA SER A 62 -10.31 -0.55 16.02
C SER A 62 -9.82 -1.96 16.35
N GLY A 63 -9.85 -2.88 15.39
CA GLY A 63 -9.45 -4.29 15.57
C GLY A 63 -10.37 -5.09 16.51
N GLN A 64 -11.51 -4.54 16.91
CA GLN A 64 -12.48 -5.21 17.78
C GLN A 64 -13.26 -6.28 17.02
N GLN A 65 -13.90 -7.19 17.76
CA GLN A 65 -14.78 -8.19 17.15
C GLN A 65 -15.97 -7.48 16.47
N LEU A 66 -16.11 -7.72 15.17
CA LEU A 66 -17.14 -7.10 14.35
C LEU A 66 -18.43 -7.91 14.41
N PRO A 67 -19.60 -7.27 14.52
CA PRO A 67 -20.89 -7.95 14.44
C PRO A 67 -21.14 -8.57 13.06
N GLU A 68 -21.86 -9.67 13.01
CA GLU A 68 -22.09 -10.43 11.76
C GLU A 68 -22.90 -9.66 10.71
N GLU A 69 -23.78 -8.75 11.15
CA GLU A 69 -24.57 -7.86 10.27
C GLU A 69 -23.74 -6.71 9.65
N MET A 70 -22.59 -6.37 10.24
CA MET A 70 -21.82 -5.19 9.86
C MET A 70 -21.33 -5.22 8.41
N PRO A 71 -20.78 -6.33 7.88
CA PRO A 71 -20.32 -6.37 6.49
C PRO A 71 -21.44 -6.11 5.47
N TYR A 72 -22.67 -6.55 5.75
CA TYR A 72 -23.82 -6.26 4.89
C TYR A 72 -24.16 -4.76 4.88
N LEU A 73 -24.33 -4.16 6.06
CA LEU A 73 -24.66 -2.73 6.18
C LEU A 73 -23.57 -1.83 5.60
N PHE A 74 -22.31 -2.22 5.76
CA PHE A 74 -21.20 -1.49 5.16
C PHE A 74 -21.18 -1.65 3.64
N ALA A 75 -21.49 -2.83 3.10
CA ALA A 75 -21.63 -3.04 1.66
C ALA A 75 -22.74 -2.16 1.07
N GLU A 76 -23.90 -2.06 1.70
CA GLU A 76 -24.98 -1.15 1.26
C GLU A 76 -24.52 0.31 1.29
N THR A 77 -23.84 0.72 2.35
CA THR A 77 -23.29 2.08 2.48
C THR A 77 -22.32 2.39 1.35
N LEU A 78 -21.39 1.49 1.06
CA LEU A 78 -20.41 1.64 -0.02
C LEU A 78 -21.06 1.66 -1.40
N PHE A 79 -22.16 0.92 -1.59
CA PHE A 79 -22.93 0.96 -2.83
C PHE A 79 -23.52 2.36 -3.08
N GLN A 80 -24.09 2.98 -2.04
CA GLN A 80 -24.65 4.34 -2.12
C GLN A 80 -23.56 5.38 -2.39
N LEU A 81 -22.35 5.15 -1.89
CA LEU A 81 -21.17 5.97 -2.18
C LEU A 81 -20.47 5.62 -3.51
N LYS A 82 -21.08 4.75 -4.35
CA LYS A 82 -20.53 4.30 -5.64
C LYS A 82 -19.17 3.58 -5.53
N GLN A 83 -18.78 3.13 -4.33
CA GLN A 83 -17.58 2.32 -4.11
C GLN A 83 -17.90 0.85 -4.37
N TYR A 84 -18.26 0.52 -5.61
CA TYR A 84 -18.88 -0.76 -5.97
C TYR A 84 -17.98 -1.98 -5.76
N ASP A 85 -16.68 -1.88 -6.04
CA ASP A 85 -15.73 -2.98 -5.77
C ASP A 85 -15.62 -3.27 -4.27
N ASN A 86 -15.45 -2.23 -3.44
CA ASN A 86 -15.43 -2.39 -1.99
C ASN A 86 -16.76 -2.98 -1.48
N SER A 87 -17.90 -2.48 -1.99
CA SER A 87 -19.24 -2.98 -1.66
C SER A 87 -19.36 -4.48 -1.96
N SER A 88 -18.95 -4.92 -3.15
CA SER A 88 -18.95 -6.33 -3.54
C SER A 88 -18.09 -7.19 -2.62
N ASN A 89 -16.89 -6.71 -2.24
CA ASN A 89 -15.98 -7.44 -1.36
C ASN A 89 -16.59 -7.65 0.04
N PHE A 90 -17.20 -6.62 0.64
CA PHE A 90 -17.87 -6.75 1.94
C PHE A 90 -19.14 -7.61 1.86
N LEU A 91 -19.90 -7.50 0.78
CA LEU A 91 -21.09 -8.33 0.56
C LEU A 91 -20.75 -9.81 0.42
N ASN A 92 -19.70 -10.13 -0.34
CA ASN A 92 -19.20 -11.50 -0.45
C ASN A 92 -18.73 -12.02 0.92
N LYS A 93 -18.10 -11.16 1.73
CA LYS A 93 -17.68 -11.54 3.08
C LYS A 93 -18.86 -11.84 3.99
N TYR A 94 -19.92 -11.05 3.92
CA TYR A 94 -21.16 -11.31 4.65
C TYR A 94 -21.72 -12.69 4.29
N LEU A 95 -21.91 -12.97 2.99
CA LEU A 95 -22.44 -14.23 2.50
C LEU A 95 -21.56 -15.44 2.85
N GLU A 96 -20.23 -15.27 2.88
CA GLU A 96 -19.29 -16.31 3.31
C GLU A 96 -19.48 -16.67 4.79
N LEU A 97 -19.67 -15.66 5.66
CA LEU A 97 -19.81 -15.85 7.10
C LEU A 97 -21.17 -16.44 7.49
N THR A 98 -22.24 -15.95 6.88
CA THR A 98 -23.61 -16.30 7.30
C THR A 98 -24.28 -17.36 6.44
N GLY A 99 -23.84 -17.52 5.19
CA GLY A 99 -24.54 -18.31 4.19
C GLY A 99 -26.00 -17.88 4.04
N PHE A 100 -26.88 -18.87 3.82
CA PHE A 100 -28.33 -18.67 3.67
C PHE A 100 -29.08 -18.38 4.98
N LYS A 101 -28.38 -18.41 6.13
CA LYS A 101 -28.99 -18.21 7.45
C LYS A 101 -28.85 -16.79 7.98
N GLY A 102 -28.17 -15.91 7.25
CA GLY A 102 -27.98 -14.52 7.67
C GLY A 102 -29.28 -13.72 7.61
N ASP A 103 -29.49 -12.87 8.60
CA ASP A 103 -30.70 -12.04 8.73
C ASP A 103 -30.97 -11.16 7.50
N HIS A 104 -29.91 -10.72 6.81
CA HIS A 104 -29.95 -9.91 5.59
C HIS A 104 -29.74 -10.72 4.29
N TYR A 105 -29.97 -12.03 4.28
CA TYR A 105 -29.69 -12.85 3.08
C TYR A 105 -30.44 -12.38 1.82
N GLU A 106 -31.74 -12.06 1.93
CA GLU A 106 -32.54 -11.58 0.79
C GLU A 106 -32.00 -10.25 0.24
N GLY A 107 -31.77 -9.27 1.13
CA GLY A 107 -31.18 -7.99 0.76
C GLY A 107 -29.77 -8.14 0.16
N ALA A 108 -28.98 -9.11 0.65
CA ALA A 108 -27.67 -9.40 0.12
C ALA A 108 -27.73 -9.94 -1.32
N GLN A 109 -28.70 -10.79 -1.64
CA GLN A 109 -28.93 -11.27 -3.02
C GLN A 109 -29.35 -10.12 -3.94
N GLU A 110 -30.24 -9.23 -3.49
CA GLU A 110 -30.65 -8.06 -4.26
C GLU A 110 -29.48 -7.10 -4.53
N LEU A 111 -28.66 -6.83 -3.51
CA LEU A 111 -27.49 -5.97 -3.65
C LEU A 111 -26.48 -6.59 -4.62
N GLN A 112 -26.28 -7.91 -4.56
CA GLN A 112 -25.40 -8.62 -5.48
C GLN A 112 -25.85 -8.44 -6.94
N GLN A 113 -27.16 -8.47 -7.21
CA GLN A 113 -27.70 -8.20 -8.54
C GLN A 113 -27.47 -6.73 -8.97
N LYS A 114 -27.74 -5.78 -8.06
CA LYS A 114 -27.54 -4.34 -8.32
C LYS A 114 -26.08 -3.99 -8.63
N LEU A 115 -25.12 -4.72 -8.05
CA LEU A 115 -23.70 -4.53 -8.28
C LEU A 115 -23.20 -5.01 -9.65
N GLN A 116 -23.93 -5.90 -10.35
CA GLN A 116 -23.44 -6.49 -11.61
C GLN A 116 -23.19 -5.45 -12.70
N ALA A 117 -24.13 -4.53 -12.90
CA ALA A 117 -24.01 -3.48 -13.92
C ALA A 117 -22.83 -2.52 -13.65
N PRO A 118 -22.72 -1.85 -12.49
CA PRO A 118 -21.61 -0.93 -12.25
C PRO A 118 -20.24 -1.61 -12.19
N LEU A 119 -20.15 -2.86 -11.71
CA LEU A 119 -18.90 -3.61 -11.75
C LEU A 119 -18.47 -3.93 -13.19
N LYS A 120 -19.43 -4.22 -14.08
CA LYS A 120 -19.16 -4.42 -15.50
C LYS A 120 -18.69 -3.12 -16.15
N GLU A 121 -19.32 -1.99 -15.84
CA GLU A 121 -18.90 -0.66 -16.33
C GLU A 121 -17.46 -0.34 -15.90
N ILE A 122 -17.08 -0.64 -14.64
CA ILE A 122 -15.70 -0.51 -14.17
C ILE A 122 -14.73 -1.39 -14.97
N GLN A 123 -15.10 -2.65 -15.24
CA GLN A 123 -14.24 -3.57 -15.98
C GLN A 123 -14.02 -3.15 -17.44
N GLU A 124 -15.03 -2.55 -18.07
CA GLU A 124 -14.98 -2.09 -19.46
C GLU A 124 -14.31 -0.71 -19.59
N CYS A 125 -14.20 0.05 -18.49
CA CYS A 125 -13.65 1.40 -18.51
C CYS A 125 -12.11 1.42 -18.55
N GLN A 126 -11.55 2.13 -19.53
CA GLN A 126 -10.09 2.32 -19.68
C GLN A 126 -9.52 3.47 -18.83
N LEU A 127 -10.40 4.22 -18.16
CA LEU A 127 -10.07 5.37 -17.33
C LEU A 127 -10.00 5.02 -15.85
N CYS A 128 -10.58 3.89 -15.44
CA CYS A 128 -10.62 3.48 -14.06
C CYS A 128 -9.66 2.31 -13.80
N ASP A 129 -9.17 2.21 -12.57
CA ASP A 129 -8.57 0.98 -12.10
C ASP A 129 -9.63 -0.10 -11.85
N ARG A 130 -9.19 -1.31 -11.52
CA ARG A 130 -10.09 -2.45 -11.28
C ARG A 130 -11.07 -2.23 -10.14
N ARG A 131 -10.82 -1.24 -9.27
CA ARG A 131 -11.62 -0.93 -8.09
C ARG A 131 -12.61 0.22 -8.36
N GLY A 132 -12.57 0.84 -9.54
CA GLY A 132 -13.43 1.94 -9.92
C GLY A 132 -12.87 3.35 -9.63
N TYR A 133 -11.58 3.46 -9.30
CA TYR A 133 -10.93 4.77 -9.09
C TYR A 133 -10.29 5.28 -10.37
N ARG A 134 -10.28 6.60 -10.57
CA ARG A 134 -9.75 7.22 -11.78
C ARG A 134 -8.23 7.07 -11.87
N PHE A 135 -7.72 6.76 -13.05
CA PHE A 135 -6.30 6.87 -13.35
C PHE A 135 -5.89 8.32 -13.52
N LYS A 136 -4.79 8.69 -12.87
CA LYS A 136 -4.06 9.94 -13.11
C LYS A 136 -2.79 9.65 -13.90
N THR A 137 -2.34 10.64 -14.67
CA THR A 137 -1.04 10.57 -15.35
C THR A 137 0.08 10.42 -14.31
N CYS A 138 1.01 9.51 -14.56
CA CYS A 138 2.15 9.33 -13.68
C CYS A 138 3.01 10.60 -13.64
N PHE A 139 3.13 11.22 -12.47
CA PHE A 139 3.89 12.47 -12.30
C PHE A 139 5.40 12.32 -12.61
N THR A 140 5.97 11.11 -12.43
CA THR A 140 7.41 10.88 -12.64
C THR A 140 7.80 10.79 -14.11
N CYS A 141 6.92 10.25 -14.96
CA CYS A 141 7.20 10.09 -16.40
C CYS A 141 6.26 10.88 -17.28
N GLU A 142 5.32 11.63 -16.71
CA GLU A 142 4.33 12.44 -17.43
C GLU A 142 3.59 11.62 -18.51
N GLY A 143 3.30 10.34 -18.22
CA GLY A 143 2.65 9.43 -19.17
C GLY A 143 3.56 8.83 -20.23
N LYS A 144 4.85 9.21 -20.31
CA LYS A 144 5.84 8.69 -21.28
C LYS A 144 6.23 7.23 -21.06
N ARG A 145 5.83 6.63 -19.92
CA ARG A 145 6.07 5.23 -19.50
C ARG A 145 7.53 4.86 -19.26
N GLN A 146 8.46 5.60 -19.80
CA GLN A 146 9.90 5.40 -19.71
C GLN A 146 10.57 6.65 -19.14
N ILE A 147 11.72 6.44 -18.51
CA ILE A 147 12.58 7.49 -17.99
C ILE A 147 13.97 7.27 -18.56
N GLU A 148 14.56 8.34 -19.06
CA GLU A 148 15.99 8.39 -19.36
C GLU A 148 16.76 8.64 -18.08
N GLN A 149 17.70 7.77 -17.77
CA GLN A 149 18.63 7.97 -16.66
C GLN A 149 20.06 7.76 -17.15
N ASP A 150 21.01 8.28 -16.38
CA ASP A 150 22.42 8.00 -16.62
C ASP A 150 22.65 6.49 -16.58
N CYS A 151 23.43 5.99 -17.52
CA CYS A 151 23.74 4.58 -17.59
C CYS A 151 24.40 4.14 -16.29
N ASN A 152 23.74 3.24 -15.55
CA ASN A 152 24.20 2.78 -14.24
C ASN A 152 25.53 2.03 -14.33
N TYR A 153 25.77 1.38 -15.47
CA TYR A 153 26.97 0.59 -15.72
C TYR A 153 28.21 1.44 -15.94
N CYS A 154 28.14 2.47 -16.80
CA CYS A 154 29.28 3.36 -17.07
C CYS A 154 29.28 4.67 -16.28
N LYS A 155 28.22 4.95 -15.51
CA LYS A 155 28.00 6.20 -14.77
C LYS A 155 28.15 7.43 -15.66
N ALA A 156 27.43 7.43 -16.79
CA ALA A 156 27.46 8.47 -17.83
C ALA A 156 28.82 8.73 -18.48
N LYS A 157 29.77 7.78 -18.42
CA LYS A 157 31.10 7.93 -19.06
C LYS A 157 31.16 7.35 -20.48
N GLY A 158 30.21 6.50 -20.87
CA GLY A 158 30.15 5.85 -22.18
C GLY A 158 31.21 4.77 -22.42
N VAL A 159 32.20 4.66 -21.53
CA VAL A 159 33.30 3.71 -21.60
C VAL A 159 33.49 3.01 -20.26
N VAL A 160 33.95 1.77 -20.32
CA VAL A 160 34.27 0.91 -19.18
C VAL A 160 35.67 0.34 -19.31
N GLY A 161 36.32 0.05 -18.17
CA GLY A 161 37.64 -0.57 -18.17
C GLY A 161 37.58 -1.99 -18.75
N CYS A 162 38.57 -2.36 -19.55
CA CYS A 162 38.70 -3.72 -20.05
C CYS A 162 39.04 -4.67 -18.89
N SER A 163 38.15 -5.63 -18.61
CA SER A 163 38.35 -6.60 -17.52
C SER A 163 39.53 -7.55 -17.75
N LYS A 164 39.96 -7.76 -19.01
CA LYS A 164 41.08 -8.66 -19.35
C LYS A 164 42.45 -8.06 -18.97
N CYS A 165 42.58 -6.73 -18.98
CA CYS A 165 43.83 -6.02 -18.64
C CYS A 165 43.66 -5.05 -17.47
N SER A 166 42.53 -5.13 -16.74
CA SER A 166 42.22 -4.23 -15.61
C SER A 166 42.35 -2.74 -15.95
N GLY A 167 42.06 -2.35 -17.20
CA GLY A 167 42.14 -0.96 -17.63
C GLY A 167 43.51 -0.49 -18.16
N SER A 168 44.56 -1.31 -18.08
CA SER A 168 45.93 -0.88 -18.44
C SER A 168 46.21 -0.87 -19.94
N GLY A 169 45.44 -1.63 -20.73
CA GLY A 169 45.72 -1.89 -22.13
C GLY A 169 46.74 -3.01 -22.38
N MET A 170 47.42 -3.48 -21.33
CA MET A 170 48.52 -4.46 -21.40
C MET A 170 48.28 -5.66 -20.47
N ILE A 171 48.68 -6.85 -20.90
CA ILE A 171 48.63 -8.08 -20.11
C ILE A 171 50.06 -8.50 -19.80
N THR A 172 50.35 -8.68 -18.52
CA THR A 172 51.64 -9.19 -18.04
C THR A 172 51.61 -10.71 -17.96
N LYS A 173 52.57 -11.39 -18.58
CA LYS A 173 52.79 -12.83 -18.40
C LYS A 173 54.22 -13.06 -17.92
N MET A 174 54.39 -14.00 -17.00
CA MET A 174 55.71 -14.41 -16.53
C MET A 174 56.16 -15.65 -17.31
N ASN A 175 57.33 -15.57 -17.94
CA ASN A 175 57.91 -16.67 -18.69
C ASN A 175 58.61 -17.67 -17.73
N ILE A 176 59.02 -18.84 -18.23
CA ILE A 176 59.78 -19.87 -17.49
C ILE A 176 61.06 -19.33 -16.82
N PHE A 177 61.60 -18.21 -17.31
CA PHE A 177 62.77 -17.52 -16.75
C PHE A 177 62.44 -16.48 -15.66
N LYS A 178 61.19 -16.41 -15.20
CA LYS A 178 60.70 -15.38 -14.25
C LYS A 178 60.82 -13.93 -14.75
N ILE A 179 60.95 -13.73 -16.06
CA ILE A 179 60.91 -12.42 -16.70
C ILE A 179 59.45 -12.07 -16.99
N VAL A 180 59.06 -10.82 -16.69
CA VAL A 180 57.72 -10.30 -16.98
C VAL A 180 57.71 -9.71 -18.38
N GLU A 181 56.88 -10.28 -19.25
CA GLU A 181 56.65 -9.81 -20.62
C GLU A 181 55.30 -9.09 -20.70
N TYR A 182 55.25 -8.01 -21.47
CA TYR A 182 54.05 -7.19 -21.67
C TYR A 182 53.48 -7.43 -23.06
N PHE A 183 52.21 -7.82 -23.11
CA PHE A 183 51.49 -8.04 -24.36
C PHE A 183 50.34 -7.05 -24.46
N GLU A 184 50.09 -6.52 -25.65
CA GLU A 184 48.90 -5.71 -25.88
C GLU A 184 47.63 -6.54 -25.65
N CYS A 185 46.66 -5.96 -24.96
CA CYS A 185 45.41 -6.64 -24.69
C CYS A 185 44.54 -6.68 -25.94
N GLU A 186 44.47 -7.86 -26.57
CA GLU A 186 43.65 -8.14 -27.77
C GLU A 186 42.20 -7.66 -27.65
N ARG A 187 41.59 -7.80 -26.45
CA ARG A 187 40.18 -7.45 -26.22
C ARG A 187 39.91 -5.96 -26.39
N CYS A 188 40.86 -5.11 -26.04
CA CYS A 188 40.71 -3.65 -26.12
C CYS A 188 41.69 -2.99 -27.10
N ALA A 189 42.41 -3.80 -27.89
CA ALA A 189 43.45 -3.35 -28.83
C ALA A 189 44.39 -2.30 -28.20
N GLY A 190 44.94 -2.59 -27.02
CA GLY A 190 45.87 -1.71 -26.32
C GLY A 190 45.26 -0.48 -25.63
N LYS A 191 43.97 -0.17 -25.82
CA LYS A 191 43.34 1.07 -25.29
C LYS A 191 43.02 1.04 -23.80
N GLY A 192 42.95 -0.15 -23.20
CA GLY A 192 42.55 -0.36 -21.80
C GLY A 192 41.06 -0.09 -21.52
N ARG A 193 40.32 0.54 -22.44
CA ARG A 193 38.91 0.89 -22.29
C ARG A 193 38.10 0.30 -23.43
N LEU A 194 36.85 -0.03 -23.13
CA LEU A 194 35.86 -0.52 -24.08
C LEU A 194 34.64 0.41 -24.05
N THR A 195 33.94 0.52 -25.17
CA THR A 195 32.62 1.16 -25.18
C THR A 195 31.70 0.41 -24.22
N CYS A 196 30.89 1.15 -23.46
CA CYS A 196 29.95 0.57 -22.52
C CYS A 196 28.98 -0.37 -23.28
N PRO A 197 28.87 -1.66 -22.92
CA PRO A 197 28.00 -2.60 -23.61
C PRO A 197 26.51 -2.36 -23.36
N VAL A 198 26.16 -1.61 -22.29
CA VAL A 198 24.76 -1.34 -21.92
C VAL A 198 24.19 -0.15 -22.69
N CYS A 199 24.89 0.98 -22.70
CA CYS A 199 24.44 2.19 -23.42
C CYS A 199 25.08 2.34 -24.80
N GLU A 200 26.00 1.47 -25.21
CA GLU A 200 26.74 1.55 -26.50
C GLU A 200 27.41 2.92 -26.74
N GLY A 201 27.76 3.63 -25.66
CA GLY A 201 28.33 4.98 -25.73
C GLY A 201 27.32 6.13 -25.71
N SER A 202 26.00 5.88 -25.69
CA SER A 202 24.94 6.90 -25.60
C SER A 202 24.88 7.64 -24.26
N LEU A 203 25.64 7.18 -23.26
CA LEU A 203 25.70 7.67 -21.87
C LEU A 203 24.41 7.45 -21.05
N LYS A 204 23.28 7.26 -21.72
CA LYS A 204 21.95 7.13 -21.13
C LYS A 204 21.39 5.73 -21.30
N GLU A 205 20.58 5.31 -20.34
CA GLU A 205 19.77 4.10 -20.44
C GLU A 205 18.28 4.49 -20.32
N VAL A 206 17.47 3.92 -21.20
CA VAL A 206 16.01 4.07 -21.15
C VAL A 206 15.47 2.90 -20.35
N SER A 207 14.81 3.19 -19.24
CA SER A 207 14.16 2.16 -18.42
C SER A 207 12.68 2.47 -18.24
N SER A 208 11.90 1.43 -17.98
CA SER A 208 10.50 1.61 -17.58
C SER A 208 10.43 2.47 -16.31
N CYS A 209 9.47 3.40 -16.28
CA CYS A 209 9.25 4.23 -15.10
C CYS A 209 8.96 3.34 -13.88
N LYS A 210 9.81 3.42 -12.87
CA LYS A 210 9.69 2.62 -11.64
C LYS A 210 8.43 2.97 -10.83
N THR A 211 7.94 4.20 -10.95
CA THR A 211 6.74 4.65 -10.21
C THR A 211 5.46 4.02 -10.76
N CYS A 212 5.32 3.88 -12.08
CA CYS A 212 4.13 3.32 -12.70
C CYS A 212 4.36 1.94 -13.35
N ASN A 213 5.54 1.35 -13.17
CA ASN A 213 5.97 0.10 -13.80
C ASN A 213 5.73 0.07 -15.32
N GLY A 214 5.89 1.23 -15.99
CA GLY A 214 5.68 1.36 -17.43
C GLY A 214 4.23 1.52 -17.89
N SER A 215 3.24 1.62 -17.00
CA SER A 215 1.84 1.87 -17.41
C SER A 215 1.60 3.31 -17.89
N GLY A 216 2.40 4.26 -17.39
CA GLY A 216 2.21 5.70 -17.58
C GLY A 216 1.07 6.30 -16.75
N LYS A 217 0.34 5.48 -15.99
CA LYS A 217 -0.84 5.86 -15.20
C LYS A 217 -0.70 5.40 -13.75
N LEU A 218 -1.26 6.14 -12.81
CA LEU A 218 -1.34 5.81 -11.38
C LEU A 218 -2.79 5.84 -10.93
N SER A 219 -3.20 4.91 -10.05
CA SER A 219 -4.51 4.98 -9.40
C SER A 219 -4.58 6.23 -8.52
N SER A 220 -5.74 6.89 -8.51
CA SER A 220 -6.02 8.00 -7.60
C SER A 220 -7.06 7.62 -6.55
N GLU A 221 -7.35 8.55 -5.65
CA GLU A 221 -8.42 8.40 -4.65
C GLU A 221 -9.78 8.89 -5.17
N ASP A 222 -9.81 9.51 -6.35
CA ASP A 222 -11.02 10.04 -6.95
C ASP A 222 -11.81 8.92 -7.61
N LEU A 223 -13.10 8.83 -7.29
CA LEU A 223 -14.00 7.90 -7.97
C LEU A 223 -14.13 8.25 -9.44
N CYS A 224 -14.12 7.22 -10.27
CA CYS A 224 -14.25 7.35 -11.70
C CYS A 224 -15.72 7.61 -12.05
N ASP A 225 -15.98 8.62 -12.87
CA ASP A 225 -17.31 8.91 -13.44
C ASP A 225 -17.50 8.30 -14.83
N HIS A 226 -16.50 7.55 -15.32
CA HIS A 226 -16.46 6.92 -16.64
C HIS A 226 -16.50 7.91 -17.83
N GLU A 227 -16.28 9.21 -17.58
CA GLU A 227 -16.26 10.24 -18.62
C GLU A 227 -14.83 10.72 -18.92
N GLU A 228 -14.57 11.07 -20.18
CA GLU A 228 -13.32 11.72 -20.58
C GLU A 228 -13.37 13.20 -20.15
N HIS A 229 -12.44 13.60 -19.29
CA HIS A 229 -12.25 15.00 -18.94
C HIS A 229 -11.05 15.53 -19.73
N GLU A 230 -11.28 16.57 -20.53
CA GLU A 230 -10.17 17.30 -21.14
C GLU A 230 -9.36 17.97 -20.04
N HIS A 231 -8.07 17.62 -19.95
CA HIS A 231 -7.13 18.32 -19.09
C HIS A 231 -6.94 19.75 -19.64
N ILE A 232 -7.67 20.72 -19.09
CA ILE A 232 -7.37 22.13 -19.31
C ILE A 232 -6.03 22.42 -18.61
N GLU A 233 -4.95 22.45 -19.38
CA GLU A 233 -3.67 22.97 -18.92
C GLU A 233 -3.85 24.45 -18.57
N VAL A 234 -4.02 24.73 -17.27
CA VAL A 234 -3.96 26.10 -16.76
C VAL A 234 -2.52 26.58 -16.92
N LYS A 235 -2.24 27.21 -18.07
CA LYS A 235 -1.03 28.02 -18.25
C LYS A 235 -1.08 29.13 -17.21
N THR A 236 -0.33 28.97 -16.13
CA THR A 236 -0.04 30.04 -15.20
C THR A 236 0.86 31.04 -15.93
N GLU A 237 0.25 32.09 -16.48
CA GLU A 237 0.97 33.26 -16.95
C GLU A 237 1.66 33.90 -15.74
N ALA A 238 2.98 33.67 -15.64
CA ALA A 238 3.84 34.42 -14.75
C ALA A 238 3.81 35.89 -15.18
N THR A 239 3.04 36.68 -14.44
CA THR A 239 3.01 38.13 -14.58
C THR A 239 4.33 38.70 -14.07
N ARG A 240 4.87 39.58 -14.91
CA ARG A 240 6.22 40.15 -14.89
C ARG A 240 6.34 41.31 -13.92
#